data_AF-A0A0F9Y2I6-F1
#
_entry.id   AF-A0A0F9Y2I6-F1
#
_cell.length_a   1.000
_cell.length_b   1.000
_cell.length_c   1.000
_cell.angle_alpha   90.00
_cell.angle_beta   90.00
_cell.angle_gamma   90.00
#
_symmetry.space_group_name_H-M   'P 1'
#
loop_
_entity.id
_entity.type
_entity.pdbx_description
1 polymer ?
#
loop_
_entity_poly.entity_id
_entity_poly.type
_entity_poly.pdbx_seq_one_letter_code
_entity_poly.pdbx_strand_id
1 'polypeptide(L)'
;MSLSDTRAIELYAQRDSCADIAEIDGCSPTSMYNRLKSLGVKMRTRSEANQIFPDFIFVALYNMGLSVSQTGRLLGVDASTVTKRLHSINYPLRSRCVASKIRYTEKEFKEYFMTRNVLDKLEQMV
;
A
#
# COMPACT_ATOMS: atom_id res chain seq x y z
N MET A 1 -16.60 10.71 15.43
CA MET A 1 -16.97 9.53 16.24
C MET A 1 -15.78 8.60 16.19
N SER A 2 -15.31 8.08 17.32
CA SER A 2 -14.29 7.03 17.30
C SER A 2 -14.90 5.71 16.84
N LEU A 3 -14.15 4.93 16.06
CA LEU A 3 -14.44 3.56 15.67
C LEU A 3 -14.67 2.69 16.92
N SER A 4 -15.58 1.72 16.83
CA SER A 4 -15.72 0.71 17.89
C SER A 4 -14.52 -0.25 17.89
N ASP A 5 -14.21 -0.82 19.06
CA ASP A 5 -13.12 -1.80 19.19
C ASP A 5 -13.30 -3.01 18.28
N THR A 6 -14.53 -3.51 18.16
CA THR A 6 -14.88 -4.63 17.26
C THR A 6 -14.58 -4.29 15.81
N ARG A 7 -14.94 -3.09 15.36
CA ARG A 7 -14.70 -2.66 13.98
C ARG A 7 -13.22 -2.50 13.69
N ALA A 8 -12.44 -1.99 14.64
CA ALA A 8 -10.99 -1.86 14.49
C ALA A 8 -10.30 -3.23 14.34
N ILE A 9 -10.77 -4.24 15.08
CA ILE A 9 -10.29 -5.62 14.97
C ILE A 9 -10.64 -6.22 13.60
N GLU A 10 -11.87 -6.01 13.10
CA GLU A 10 -12.30 -6.49 11.79
C GLU A 10 -11.47 -5.90 10.65
N LEU A 11 -11.28 -4.58 10.64
CA LEU A 11 -10.45 -3.89 9.62
C LEU A 11 -9.01 -4.38 9.68
N TYR A 12 -8.47 -4.55 10.90
CA TYR A 12 -7.17 -5.17 11.04
C TYR A 12 -7.18 -6.58 10.43
N ALA A 13 -8.15 -7.44 10.74
CA ALA A 13 -8.22 -8.78 10.15
C ALA A 13 -8.31 -8.78 8.61
N GLN A 14 -8.90 -7.75 8.00
CA GLN A 14 -9.01 -7.54 6.55
C GLN A 14 -7.70 -7.09 5.86
N ARG A 15 -6.58 -7.03 6.59
CA ARG A 15 -5.24 -6.59 6.16
C ARG A 15 -5.04 -5.08 6.05
N ASP A 16 -5.95 -4.27 6.57
CA ASP A 16 -5.68 -2.85 6.71
C ASP A 16 -4.50 -2.62 7.66
N SER A 17 -3.71 -1.58 7.36
CA SER A 17 -2.61 -1.18 8.22
C SER A 17 -3.13 -0.38 9.41
N CYS A 18 -2.38 -0.35 10.52
CA CYS A 18 -2.75 0.50 11.65
C CYS A 18 -2.82 1.99 11.28
N ALA A 19 -2.12 2.42 10.22
CA ALA A 19 -2.17 3.80 9.75
C ALA A 19 -3.51 4.09 9.04
N ASP A 20 -3.96 3.19 8.17
CA ASP A 20 -5.23 3.35 7.45
C ASP A 20 -6.41 3.33 8.43
N ILE A 21 -6.41 2.39 9.38
CA ILE A 21 -7.46 2.30 10.41
C ILE A 21 -7.44 3.56 11.30
N ALA A 22 -6.25 4.09 11.61
CA ALA A 22 -6.11 5.30 12.40
C ALA A 22 -6.58 6.56 11.65
N GLU A 23 -6.39 6.62 10.33
CA GLU A 23 -6.93 7.70 9.49
C GLU A 23 -8.46 7.69 9.50
N ILE A 24 -9.09 6.51 9.45
CA ILE A 24 -10.55 6.36 9.54
C ILE A 24 -11.06 6.75 10.94
N ASP A 25 -10.37 6.31 11.99
CA ASP A 25 -10.72 6.60 13.40
C ASP A 25 -10.38 8.06 13.82
N GLY A 26 -9.52 8.74 13.07
CA GLY A 26 -9.00 10.08 13.39
C GLY A 26 -7.98 10.09 14.53
N CYS A 27 -7.28 8.98 14.78
CA CYS A 27 -6.28 8.86 15.83
C CYS A 27 -4.86 8.69 15.26
N SER A 28 -3.85 8.65 16.12
CA SER A 28 -2.49 8.38 15.67
C SER A 28 -2.28 6.88 15.39
N PRO A 29 -1.45 6.49 14.40
CA PRO A 29 -1.13 5.08 14.15
C PRO A 29 -0.59 4.36 15.38
N THR A 30 0.18 5.06 16.22
CA THR A 30 0.71 4.54 17.49
C THR A 30 -0.41 4.29 18.51
N SER A 31 -1.40 5.19 18.58
CA SER A 31 -2.58 5.01 19.42
C SER A 31 -3.39 3.78 18.99
N MET A 32 -3.63 3.63 17.68
CA MET A 32 -4.32 2.47 17.12
C MET A 32 -3.56 1.16 17.38
N TYR A 33 -2.24 1.15 17.21
CA TYR A 33 -1.38 0.00 17.55
C TYR A 33 -1.52 -0.40 19.02
N ASN A 34 -1.43 0.56 19.94
CA ASN A 34 -1.55 0.30 21.38
C ASN A 34 -2.94 -0.20 21.75
N ARG A 35 -3.99 0.36 21.12
CA ARG A 35 -5.39 -0.04 21.30
C ARG A 35 -5.62 -1.50 20.87
N LEU A 36 -5.19 -1.87 19.66
CA LEU A 36 -5.29 -3.25 19.17
C LEU A 36 -4.50 -4.23 20.06
N LYS A 37 -3.31 -3.82 20.51
CA LYS A 37 -2.50 -4.61 21.44
C LYS A 37 -3.19 -4.80 22.80
N SER A 38 -3.82 -3.75 23.35
CA SER A 38 -4.55 -3.86 24.62
C SER A 38 -5.79 -4.75 24.52
N LEU A 39 -6.39 -4.85 23.33
CA LEU A 39 -7.51 -5.75 23.05
C LEU A 39 -7.07 -7.22 22.86
N GLY A 40 -5.78 -7.53 23.00
CA GLY A 40 -5.25 -8.89 22.89
C GLY A 40 -5.06 -9.39 21.45
N VAL A 41 -5.13 -8.49 20.46
CA VAL A 41 -4.88 -8.85 19.06
C VAL A 41 -3.40 -9.20 18.90
N LYS A 42 -3.12 -10.35 18.26
CA LYS A 42 -1.75 -10.72 17.89
C LYS A 42 -1.23 -9.74 16.83
N MET A 43 -0.30 -8.89 17.23
CA MET A 43 0.31 -7.91 16.34
C MET A 43 1.16 -8.61 15.28
N ARG A 44 1.04 -8.15 14.04
CA ARG A 44 1.88 -8.59 12.93
C ARG A 44 3.34 -8.31 13.20
N THR A 45 4.18 -9.24 12.79
CA THR A 45 5.61 -9.02 12.66
C THR A 45 5.90 -8.04 11.53
N ARG A 46 7.12 -7.48 11.51
CA ARG A 46 7.56 -6.60 10.43
C ARG A 46 7.49 -7.29 9.05
N SER A 47 7.75 -8.59 8.98
CA SER A 47 7.67 -9.34 7.73
C SER A 47 6.23 -9.47 7.23
N GLU A 48 5.30 -9.78 8.13
CA GLU A 48 3.86 -9.88 7.79
C GLU A 48 3.28 -8.52 7.40
N ALA A 49 3.69 -7.44 8.07
CA ALA A 49 3.28 -6.08 7.71
C ALA A 49 3.80 -5.67 6.31
N ASN A 50 4.97 -6.14 5.90
CA ASN A 50 5.50 -5.87 4.55
C ASN A 50 4.76 -6.66 3.45
N GLN A 51 3.93 -7.65 3.81
CA GLN A 51 3.13 -8.47 2.91
C GLN A 51 1.63 -8.12 2.95
N ILE A 52 1.30 -6.89 3.37
CA ILE A 52 -0.09 -6.39 3.34
C ILE A 52 -0.61 -6.44 1.90
N PHE A 53 0.13 -5.85 0.96
CA PHE A 53 -0.23 -5.89 -0.45
C PHE A 53 0.30 -7.17 -1.12
N PRO A 54 -0.54 -7.86 -1.92
CA PRO A 54 -0.12 -9.02 -2.70
C PRO A 54 0.87 -8.63 -3.80
N ASP A 55 1.77 -9.56 -4.14
CA ASP A 55 2.89 -9.30 -5.05
C ASP A 55 2.46 -8.91 -6.47
N PHE A 56 1.31 -9.40 -6.93
CA PHE A 56 0.81 -9.11 -8.28
C PHE A 56 0.49 -7.62 -8.49
N ILE A 57 0.08 -6.89 -7.43
CA ILE A 57 -0.26 -5.46 -7.54
C ILE A 57 1.00 -4.65 -7.90
N PHE A 58 2.14 -4.99 -7.29
CA PHE A 58 3.41 -4.32 -7.60
C PHE A 58 3.80 -4.55 -9.07
N VAL A 59 3.61 -5.76 -9.59
CA VAL A 59 3.89 -6.09 -10.99
C VAL A 59 2.94 -5.36 -11.93
N ALA A 60 1.64 -5.34 -11.61
CA ALA A 60 0.61 -4.68 -12.42
C ALA A 60 0.87 -3.17 -12.53
N LEU A 61 1.05 -2.49 -11.39
CA LEU A 61 1.35 -1.05 -11.35
C LEU A 61 2.68 -0.73 -12.04
N TYR A 62 3.69 -1.57 -11.82
CA TYR A 62 4.94 -1.41 -12.54
C TYR A 62 4.66 -1.46 -14.03
N ASN A 63 4.03 -2.52 -14.55
CA ASN A 63 3.72 -2.73 -15.97
C ASN A 63 2.84 -1.65 -16.61
N MET A 64 1.96 -1.01 -15.86
CA MET A 64 1.22 0.18 -16.33
C MET A 64 2.14 1.36 -16.64
N GLY A 65 3.40 1.33 -16.23
CA GLY A 65 4.40 2.36 -16.52
C GLY A 65 4.76 3.21 -15.31
N LEU A 66 4.17 2.96 -14.14
CA LEU A 66 4.51 3.68 -12.93
C LEU A 66 5.97 3.41 -12.55
N SER A 67 6.63 4.44 -12.06
CA SER A 67 7.93 4.28 -11.40
C SER A 67 7.76 3.55 -10.06
N VAL A 68 8.87 3.00 -9.56
CA VAL A 68 8.93 2.42 -8.21
C VAL A 68 8.46 3.42 -7.13
N SER A 69 8.85 4.70 -7.28
CA SER A 69 8.45 5.76 -6.36
C SER A 69 6.97 6.13 -6.46
N GLN A 70 6.42 6.18 -7.68
CA GLN A 70 4.99 6.43 -7.91
C GLN A 70 4.14 5.27 -7.38
N THR A 71 4.58 4.03 -7.62
CA THR A 71 3.96 2.81 -7.10
C THR A 71 3.93 2.83 -5.57
N GLY A 72 5.06 3.18 -4.95
CA GLY A 72 5.15 3.30 -3.50
C GLY A 72 4.18 4.34 -2.94
N ARG A 73 4.17 5.54 -3.55
CA ARG A 73 3.25 6.61 -3.15
C ARG A 73 1.78 6.23 -3.31
N LEU A 74 1.42 5.51 -4.37
CA LEU A 74 0.06 5.06 -4.61
C LEU A 74 -0.39 4.04 -3.56
N LEU A 75 0.49 3.12 -3.16
CA LEU A 75 0.22 2.07 -2.18
C LEU A 75 0.53 2.49 -0.72
N GLY A 76 0.99 3.72 -0.49
CA GLY A 76 1.43 4.16 0.84
C GLY A 76 2.68 3.44 1.39
N VAL A 77 3.51 2.85 0.52
CA VAL A 77 4.74 2.15 0.89
C VAL A 77 6.00 2.87 0.39
N ASP A 78 7.12 2.65 1.07
CA ASP A 78 8.40 3.20 0.61
C ASP A 78 8.84 2.59 -0.73
N ALA A 79 9.50 3.40 -1.57
CA ALA A 79 10.00 2.96 -2.86
C ALA A 79 10.98 1.78 -2.74
N SER A 80 11.79 1.72 -1.68
CA SER A 80 12.70 0.59 -1.46
C SER A 80 11.94 -0.72 -1.20
N THR A 81 10.75 -0.65 -0.60
CA THR A 81 9.87 -1.82 -0.40
C THR A 81 9.40 -2.35 -1.74
N VAL A 82 8.97 -1.49 -2.66
CA VAL A 82 8.56 -1.88 -4.02
C VAL A 82 9.71 -2.60 -4.74
N THR A 83 10.93 -2.03 -4.72
CA THR A 83 12.10 -2.67 -5.34
C THR A 83 12.40 -4.04 -4.72
N LYS A 84 12.37 -4.14 -3.38
CA LYS A 84 12.60 -5.41 -2.67
C LYS A 84 11.54 -6.46 -3.05
N ARG A 85 10.28 -6.07 -3.18
CA ARG A 85 9.19 -6.97 -3.58
C ARG A 85 9.41 -7.47 -5.01
N LEU A 86 9.66 -6.57 -5.96
CA LEU A 86 9.98 -6.95 -7.35
C LEU A 86 11.20 -7.89 -7.44
N HIS A 87 12.25 -7.64 -6.66
CA HIS A 87 13.40 -8.55 -6.57
C HIS A 87 13.05 -9.90 -5.95
N SER A 88 12.24 -9.93 -4.89
CA SER A 88 11.88 -11.18 -4.21
C SER A 88 11.10 -12.15 -5.11
N ILE A 89 10.35 -11.62 -6.08
CA ILE A 89 9.63 -12.40 -7.09
C ILE A 89 10.44 -12.58 -8.40
N ASN A 90 11.72 -12.19 -8.41
CA ASN A 90 12.61 -12.21 -9.58
C ASN A 90 12.04 -11.47 -10.81
N TYR A 91 11.30 -10.38 -10.60
CA TYR A 91 10.78 -9.56 -11.69
C TYR A 91 11.90 -8.67 -12.27
N PRO A 92 12.10 -8.65 -13.60
CA PRO A 92 13.16 -7.86 -14.22
C PRO A 92 12.89 -6.36 -14.06
N LEU A 93 13.82 -5.66 -13.41
CA LEU A 93 13.78 -4.20 -13.35
C LEU A 93 14.10 -3.59 -14.72
N ARG A 94 13.41 -2.51 -15.05
CA ARG A 94 13.66 -1.73 -16.26
C ARG A 94 15.05 -1.12 -16.24
N SER A 95 15.69 -1.12 -17.40
CA SER A 95 16.88 -0.30 -17.61
C SER A 95 16.52 1.18 -17.47
N ARG A 96 17.52 1.99 -17.10
CA ARG A 96 17.36 3.45 -16.92
C ARG A 96 16.76 4.13 -18.15
N CYS A 97 17.16 3.71 -19.35
CA CYS A 97 16.66 4.26 -20.61
C CYS A 97 15.17 3.98 -20.83
N VAL A 98 14.73 2.75 -20.54
CA VAL A 98 13.31 2.37 -20.67
C VAL A 98 12.48 3.09 -19.62
N ALA A 99 12.95 3.13 -18.37
CA ALA A 99 12.28 3.84 -17.29
C ALA A 99 12.09 5.33 -17.59
N SER A 100 13.08 5.98 -18.20
CA SER A 100 12.98 7.41 -18.56
C SER A 100 11.94 7.70 -19.65
N LYS A 101 11.63 6.73 -20.52
CA LYS A 101 10.68 6.91 -21.63
C LYS A 101 9.24 6.70 -21.23
N ILE A 102 8.98 5.76 -20.32
CA ILE A 102 7.64 5.32 -19.93
C ILE A 102 7.13 6.08 -18.69
N ARG A 103 8.01 6.81 -18.01
CA ARG A 103 7.68 7.52 -16.77
C ARG A 103 6.59 8.56 -17.01
N TYR A 104 5.48 8.41 -16.28
CA TYR A 104 4.47 9.45 -16.15
C TYR A 104 5.05 10.72 -15.53
N THR A 105 4.69 11.87 -16.11
CA THR A 105 4.91 13.16 -15.48
C THR A 105 4.09 13.26 -14.20
N GLU A 106 4.49 14.18 -13.31
CA GLU A 106 3.80 14.34 -12.03
C GLU A 106 2.34 14.83 -12.21
N LYS A 107 2.06 15.54 -13.31
CA LYS A 107 0.71 15.98 -13.66
C LYS A 107 -0.16 14.80 -14.09
N GLU A 108 0.32 13.99 -15.03
CA GLU A 108 -0.36 12.78 -15.51
C GLU A 108 -0.59 11.79 -14.36
N PHE A 109 0.40 11.59 -13.50
CA PHE A 109 0.28 10.71 -12.35
C PHE A 109 -0.87 11.13 -11.43
N LYS A 110 -0.96 12.43 -11.10
CA LYS A 110 -2.03 12.95 -10.25
C LYS A 110 -3.40 12.83 -10.90
N GLU A 111 -3.49 13.13 -12.20
CA GLU A 111 -4.73 13.09 -12.97
C GLU A 111 -5.28 11.66 -13.09
N TYR A 112 -4.43 10.70 -13.45
CA TYR A 112 -4.85 9.32 -13.70
C TYR A 112 -4.92 8.44 -12.45
N PHE A 113 -4.04 8.65 -11.47
CA PHE A 113 -3.85 7.69 -10.36
C PHE A 113 -4.12 8.26 -8.96
N MET A 114 -4.09 9.58 -8.75
CA MET A 114 -4.43 10.19 -7.44
C MET A 114 -5.88 10.68 -7.34
N THR A 115 -6.72 10.36 -8.31
CA THR A 115 -8.17 10.52 -8.16
C THR A 115 -8.73 9.45 -7.20
N ARG A 116 -9.73 9.81 -6.40
CA ARG A 116 -10.24 9.09 -5.22
C ARG A 116 -10.68 7.61 -5.45
N ASN A 117 -10.67 7.11 -6.68
CA ASN A 117 -11.28 5.84 -7.11
C ASN A 117 -10.31 4.82 -7.74
N VAL A 118 -8.99 5.06 -7.74
CA VAL A 118 -8.06 4.19 -8.50
C VAL A 118 -7.78 2.87 -7.78
N LEU A 119 -7.69 2.89 -6.44
CA LEU A 119 -7.58 1.67 -5.64
C LEU A 119 -8.86 0.83 -5.73
N ASP A 120 -10.04 1.47 -5.60
CA ASP A 120 -11.35 0.81 -5.78
C ASP A 120 -11.49 0.13 -7.15
N LYS A 121 -10.94 0.72 -8.22
CA LYS A 121 -10.95 0.14 -9.57
C LYS A 121 -9.97 -1.02 -9.74
N LEU A 122 -8.84 -1.01 -9.03
CA LEU A 122 -7.85 -2.10 -9.08
C LEU A 122 -8.35 -3.33 -8.32
N GLU A 123 -9.11 -3.15 -7.24
CA GLU A 123 -9.77 -4.23 -6.53
C GLU A 123 -10.88 -4.90 -7.36
N GLN A 124 -11.58 -4.15 -8.23
CA GLN A 124 -12.61 -4.69 -9.13
C GLN A 124 -12.05 -5.44 -10.36
N MET A 125 -10.73 -5.41 -10.58
CA MET A 125 -10.06 -6.15 -11.67
C MET A 125 -9.58 -7.55 -11.26
N VAL A 126 -9.91 -7.99 -10.05
CA VAL A 126 -9.63 -9.33 -9.48
C VAL A 126 -10.95 -10.05 -9.23
#